data_AF-A0A6J7HFG1-F1
#
_entry.id   AF-A0A6J7HFG1-F1
#
_cell.length_a   1.000
_cell.length_b   1.000
_cell.length_c   1.000
_cell.angle_alpha   90.00
_cell.angle_beta   90.00
_cell.angle_gamma   90.00
#
_symmetry.space_group_name_H-M   'P 1'
#
loop_
_entity.id
_entity.type
_entity.pdbx_description
1 polymer ?
#
loop_
_entity_poly.entity_id
_entity_poly.type
_entity_poly.pdbx_seq_one_letter_code
_entity_poly.pdbx_strand_id
1 'polypeptide(L)'
;MPVLVIAAFAVAGLGSSPLFPIVFSLAGRLPGVSSAAAISTVSLISRAGFLLAPLVVGRVVEASGFGSVLAAIAAAGVVVAVIGWLYGRKFPVDSVQDCGSR
;
A
#
# COMPACT_ATOMS: atom_id res chain seq x y z
N MET A 1 -2.97 -2.48 -28.78
CA MET A 1 -2.33 -1.86 -27.60
C MET A 1 -2.36 -2.73 -26.32
N PRO A 2 -2.10 -4.06 -26.34
CA PRO A 2 -2.02 -4.86 -25.11
C PRO A 2 -0.67 -4.73 -24.39
N VAL A 3 0.41 -4.51 -25.14
CA VAL A 3 1.78 -4.44 -24.61
C VAL A 3 1.95 -3.27 -23.62
N LEU A 4 1.30 -2.14 -23.89
CA LEU A 4 1.31 -0.96 -23.01
C LEU A 4 0.65 -1.27 -21.65
N VAL A 5 -0.45 -2.02 -21.65
CA VAL A 5 -1.17 -2.40 -20.43
C VAL A 5 -0.32 -3.36 -19.60
N ILE A 6 0.32 -4.34 -20.25
CA ILE A 6 1.22 -5.29 -19.60
C ILE A 6 2.41 -4.55 -18.98
N ALA A 7 3.03 -3.63 -19.73
CA ALA A 7 4.14 -2.82 -19.24
C ALA A 7 3.72 -1.95 -18.04
N ALA A 8 2.56 -1.30 -18.10
CA ALA A 8 2.04 -0.49 -17.00
C ALA A 8 1.76 -1.33 -15.73
N PHE A 9 1.14 -2.51 -15.88
CA PHE A 9 0.93 -3.42 -14.77
C PHE A 9 2.23 -3.98 -14.20
N ALA A 10 3.20 -4.30 -15.04
CA ALA A 10 4.51 -4.77 -14.60
C ALA A 10 5.22 -3.69 -13.77
N VAL A 11 5.25 -2.44 -14.24
CA VAL A 11 5.86 -1.32 -13.51
C VAL A 11 5.12 -1.05 -12.19
N ALA A 12 3.79 -1.03 -12.20
CA ALA A 12 2.99 -0.83 -11.00
C ALA A 12 3.18 -1.95 -9.96
N GLY A 13 3.25 -3.21 -10.41
CA GLY A 13 3.50 -4.38 -9.57
C GLY A 13 4.89 -4.39 -8.97
N LEU A 14 5.93 -4.11 -9.78
CA LEU A 14 7.31 -4.01 -9.32
C LEU A 14 7.48 -2.90 -8.27
N GLY A 15 6.85 -1.74 -8.47
CA GLY A 15 6.87 -0.64 -7.52
C GLY A 15 6.15 -0.93 -6.19
N SER A 16 5.08 -1.74 -6.24
CA SER A 16 4.26 -2.02 -5.05
C SER A 16 4.77 -3.20 -4.21
N SER A 17 5.59 -4.09 -4.78
CA SER A 17 6.08 -5.31 -4.12
C SER A 17 6.75 -5.08 -2.74
N PRO A 18 7.65 -4.11 -2.56
CA PRO A 18 8.31 -3.93 -1.26
C PRO A 18 7.47 -3.17 -0.24
N LEU A 19 6.34 -2.56 -0.63
CA LEU A 19 5.55 -1.70 0.28
C LEU A 19 5.03 -2.47 1.49
N PHE A 20 4.48 -3.66 1.26
CA PHE A 20 3.88 -4.47 2.33
C PHE A 20 4.91 -4.90 3.40
N PRO A 21 6.07 -5.50 3.07
CA PRO A 21 7.08 -5.86 4.06
C PRO A 21 7.73 -4.64 4.72
N ILE A 22 7.91 -3.52 4.02
CA ILE A 22 8.45 -2.28 4.62
C ILE A 22 7.50 -1.75 5.70
N VAL A 23 6.20 -1.69 5.41
CA VAL A 23 5.18 -1.23 6.37
C VAL A 23 5.11 -2.15 7.58
N PHE A 24 5.16 -3.47 7.37
CA PHE A 24 5.21 -4.45 8.47
C PHE A 24 6.47 -4.30 9.33
N SER A 25 7.63 -4.07 8.71
CA SER A 25 8.90 -3.82 9.41
C SER A 25 8.85 -2.56 10.26
N LEU A 26 8.30 -1.46 9.72
CA LEU A 26 8.06 -0.21 10.44
C LEU A 26 7.07 -0.40 11.61
N ALA A 27 5.95 -1.09 11.36
CA ALA A 27 4.93 -1.39 12.35
C ALA A 27 5.49 -2.19 13.54
N GLY A 28 6.41 -3.12 13.27
CA GLY A 28 7.04 -3.94 14.30
C GLY A 28 8.06 -3.20 15.17
N ARG A 29 8.50 -2.00 14.76
CA ARG A 29 9.53 -1.18 15.42
C ARG A 29 8.98 0.02 16.20
N LEU A 30 7.66 0.21 16.29
CA LEU A 30 7.09 1.31 17.08
C LEU A 30 7.37 1.13 18.59
N PRO A 31 8.11 2.06 19.22
CA PRO A 31 8.38 2.01 20.65
C PRO A 31 7.10 2.24 21.46
N GLY A 32 6.81 1.36 22.41
CA GLY A 32 5.66 1.47 23.32
C GLY A 32 4.43 0.64 22.95
N VAL A 33 4.43 -0.07 21.81
CA VAL A 33 3.35 -1.00 21.41
C VAL A 33 3.94 -2.38 21.21
N SER A 34 3.30 -3.44 21.71
CA SER A 34 3.81 -4.80 21.46
C SER A 34 3.76 -5.06 19.95
N SER A 35 4.86 -5.56 19.39
CA SER A 35 4.96 -5.88 17.96
C SER A 35 3.80 -6.80 17.53
N ALA A 36 3.40 -7.73 18.40
CA ALA A 36 2.23 -8.58 18.19
C ALA A 36 0.90 -7.81 18.06
N ALA A 37 0.67 -6.78 18.88
CA ALA A 37 -0.56 -5.98 18.82
C ALA A 37 -0.59 -5.12 17.54
N ALA A 38 0.52 -4.49 17.16
CA ALA A 38 0.61 -3.70 15.93
C ALA A 38 0.35 -4.54 14.67
N ILE A 39 0.89 -5.76 14.63
CA ILE A 39 0.70 -6.68 13.51
C ILE A 39 -0.74 -7.21 13.45
N SER A 40 -1.34 -7.49 14.61
CA SER A 40 -2.74 -7.93 14.70
C SER A 40 -3.73 -6.87 14.20
N THR A 41 -3.54 -5.59 14.57
CA THR A 41 -4.39 -4.50 14.10
C THR A 41 -4.24 -4.27 12.60
N VAL A 42 -3.02 -4.27 12.06
CA VAL A 42 -2.77 -4.19 10.61
C VAL A 42 -3.47 -5.32 9.86
N SER A 43 -3.43 -6.54 10.39
CA SER A 43 -4.09 -7.70 9.80
C SER A 43 -5.61 -7.58 9.84
N LEU A 44 -6.18 -7.10 10.95
CA LEU A 44 -7.62 -6.82 11.07
C LEU A 44 -8.08 -5.76 10.07
N ILE A 45 -7.31 -4.66 9.95
CA ILE A 45 -7.57 -3.59 8.98
C ILE A 45 -7.51 -4.13 7.56
N SER A 46 -6.51 -4.96 7.25
CA SER A 46 -6.34 -5.57 5.93
C SER A 46 -7.51 -6.50 5.59
N ARG A 47 -7.97 -7.33 6.54
CA ARG A 47 -9.15 -8.19 6.36
C ARG A 47 -10.43 -7.37 6.17
N ALA A 48 -10.63 -6.33 6.96
CA ALA A 48 -11.78 -5.44 6.80
C ALA A 48 -11.74 -4.73 5.43
N GLY A 49 -10.58 -4.22 5.04
CA GLY A 49 -10.38 -3.56 3.74
C GLY A 49 -10.60 -4.51 2.57
N PHE A 50 -10.17 -5.76 2.65
CA PHE A 50 -10.38 -6.77 1.61
C PHE A 50 -11.86 -7.10 1.41
N LEU A 51 -12.67 -7.09 2.48
CA LEU A 51 -14.12 -7.28 2.39
C LEU A 51 -14.84 -6.03 1.86
N LEU A 52 -14.37 -4.84 2.25
CA LEU A 52 -14.94 -3.56 1.79
C LEU A 52 -14.62 -3.29 0.31
N ALA A 53 -13.46 -3.72 -0.18
CA ALA A 53 -13.03 -3.50 -1.56
C ALA A 53 -14.08 -3.96 -2.61
N PRO A 54 -14.52 -5.24 -2.65
CA PRO A 54 -15.53 -5.67 -3.62
C PRO A 54 -16.90 -5.03 -3.38
N LEU A 55 -17.25 -4.70 -2.12
CA LEU A 55 -18.52 -4.05 -1.81
C LEU A 55 -18.57 -2.64 -2.41
N VAL A 56 -17.52 -1.84 -2.19
CA VAL A 56 -17.41 -0.49 -2.75
C VAL A 56 -17.30 -0.54 -4.27
N VAL A 57 -16.46 -1.44 -4.80
CA VAL A 57 -16.28 -1.62 -6.25
C VAL A 57 -17.60 -1.98 -6.92
N GLY A 58 -18.36 -2.93 -6.38
CA GLY A 58 -19.65 -3.33 -6.95
C GLY A 58 -20.62 -2.16 -7.10
N ARG A 59 -20.74 -1.32 -6.05
CA ARG A 59 -21.61 -0.13 -6.07
C ARG A 59 -21.15 0.93 -7.07
N VAL A 60 -19.84 1.09 -7.27
CA VAL A 60 -19.27 2.06 -8.22
C VAL A 60 -19.40 1.57 -9.67
N VAL A 61 -19.22 0.27 -9.93
CA VAL A 61 -19.39 -0.31 -11.27
C VAL A 61 -20.84 -0.14 -11.77
N GLU A 62 -21.83 -0.33 -10.90
CA GLU A 62 -23.25 -0.20 -11.25
C GLU A 62 -23.60 1.22 -11.76
N ALA A 63 -22.92 2.25 -11.23
CA ALA A 63 -23.17 3.64 -11.58
C ALA A 63 -22.33 4.16 -12.76
N SER A 64 -21.10 3.68 -12.96
CA SER A 64 -20.14 4.29 -13.91
C SER A 64 -19.26 3.30 -14.66
N GLY A 65 -19.50 1.99 -14.53
CA GLY A 65 -18.77 0.93 -15.21
C GLY A 65 -17.34 0.70 -14.68
N PHE A 66 -16.66 -0.32 -15.23
CA PHE A 66 -15.35 -0.79 -14.77
C PHE A 66 -14.20 0.22 -14.96
N GLY A 67 -14.31 1.12 -15.95
CA GLY A 67 -13.28 2.12 -16.21
C GLY A 67 -13.06 3.06 -15.03
N SER A 68 -14.14 3.47 -14.37
CA SER A 68 -14.09 4.36 -13.19
C SER A 68 -13.37 3.70 -12.00
N VAL A 69 -13.56 2.39 -11.81
CA VAL A 69 -12.91 1.62 -10.75
C VAL A 69 -11.41 1.48 -11.01
N LEU A 70 -11.03 1.16 -12.24
CA LEU A 70 -9.62 1.06 -12.62
C LEU A 70 -8.91 2.41 -12.46
N ALA A 71 -9.57 3.51 -12.87
CA ALA A 71 -9.05 4.86 -12.67
C ALA A 71 -8.92 5.22 -11.18
N ALA A 72 -9.89 4.85 -10.34
CA ALA A 72 -9.84 5.08 -8.90
C ALA A 72 -8.68 4.31 -8.23
N ILE A 73 -8.45 3.05 -8.61
CA ILE A 73 -7.33 2.25 -8.12
C ILE A 73 -5.99 2.86 -8.56
N ALA A 74 -5.88 3.27 -9.82
CA ALA A 74 -4.70 3.94 -10.33
C ALA A 74 -4.44 5.26 -9.59
N ALA A 75 -5.49 6.07 -9.37
CA ALA A 75 -5.40 7.32 -8.61
C ALA A 75 -4.96 7.07 -7.16
N ALA A 76 -5.51 6.06 -6.49
CA ALA A 76 -5.08 5.67 -5.15
C ALA A 76 -3.60 5.27 -5.11
N GLY A 77 -3.13 4.48 -6.10
CA GLY A 77 -1.72 4.14 -6.24
C GLY A 77 -0.83 5.36 -6.45
N VAL A 78 -1.26 6.33 -7.27
CA VAL A 78 -0.55 7.60 -7.46
C VAL A 78 -0.51 8.42 -6.18
N VAL A 79 -1.61 8.50 -5.43
CA VAL A 79 -1.66 9.20 -4.14
C VAL A 79 -0.66 8.59 -3.15
N VAL A 80 -0.60 7.26 -3.05
CA VAL A 80 0.37 6.57 -2.20
C VAL A 80 1.80 6.85 -2.66
N ALA A 81 2.06 6.80 -3.96
CA ALA A 81 3.37 7.14 -4.52
C ALA A 81 3.77 8.59 -4.23
N VAL A 82 2.83 9.54 -4.34
CA VAL A 82 3.06 10.96 -4.03
C VAL A 82 3.33 11.14 -2.54
N ILE A 83 2.54 10.52 -1.66
CA ILE A 83 2.76 10.57 -0.20
C ILE A 83 4.11 9.97 0.15
N GLY A 84 4.46 8.81 -0.41
CA GLY A 84 5.75 8.17 -0.22
C GLY A 84 6.91 9.03 -0.73
N TRP A 85 6.74 9.70 -1.87
CA TRP A 85 7.72 10.64 -2.40
C TRP A 85 7.88 11.89 -1.52
N LEU A 86 6.79 12.42 -0.97
CA LEU A 86 6.80 13.56 -0.04
C LEU A 86 7.46 13.20 1.30
N TYR A 87 7.14 12.02 1.86
CA TYR A 87 7.70 11.55 3.13
C TYR A 87 9.15 11.04 2.98
N GLY A 88 9.49 10.42 1.85
CA GLY A 88 10.84 9.96 1.53
C GLY A 88 11.87 11.09 1.40
N ARG A 89 11.43 12.34 1.20
CA ARG A 89 12.31 13.52 1.30
C ARG A 89 12.61 13.96 2.74
N LYS A 90 11.83 13.50 3.73
CA LYS A 90 12.01 13.84 5.16
C LYS A 90 12.53 12.69 6.01
N PHE A 91 12.35 11.43 5.61
CA PHE A 91 12.82 10.25 6.31
C PHE A 91 13.93 9.53 5.51
N PRO A 92 15.21 9.82 5.75
CA PRO A 92 16.30 8.96 5.31
C PRO A 92 16.21 7.60 6.03
N VAL A 93 16.21 6.53 5.22
CA VAL A 93 16.08 5.12 5.63
C VAL A 93 17.26 4.64 6.48
N ASP A 94 18.27 5.50 6.68
CA ASP A 94 19.50 5.23 7.43
C ASP A 94 19.26 4.94 8.92
N SER A 95 18.15 5.41 9.49
CA SER A 95 17.88 5.32 10.94
C SER A 95 17.28 4.00 11.42
N VAL A 96 16.79 3.12 10.52
CA VAL A 96 16.20 1.82 10.90
C VAL A 96 17.25 0.69 10.93
N GLN A 97 18.38 0.87 10.23
CA GLN A 97 19.42 -0.15 10.11
C GLN A 97 20.38 -0.19 11.33
N ASP A 98 20.46 0.90 12.11
CA ASP A 98 21.42 1.04 13.22
C ASP A 98 20.92 0.40 14.55
N CYS A 99 19.60 0.33 14.77
CA CYS A 99 19.03 -0.33 15.97
C CYS A 99 18.96 -1.87 15.88
N GLY A 100 19.43 -2.48 14.78
CA GLY A 100 19.46 -3.94 14.59
C GLY A 100 20.80 -4.60 14.90
N SER A 101 21.83 -3.83 15.25
CA SER A 101 23.22 -4.30 15.42
C SER A 101 23.73 -4.26 16.87
N ARG A 102 22.84 -4.19 17.88
CA ARG A 102 23.19 -4.37 19.30
C ARG A 102 22.21 -5.28 20.02
#